data_AF-A0A0G1I0U7-F1
#
_entry.id   AF-A0A0G1I0U7-F1
#
_cell.length_a   1.000
_cell.length_b   1.000
_cell.length_c   1.000
_cell.angle_alpha   90.00
_cell.angle_beta   90.00
_cell.angle_gamma   90.00
#
_symmetry.space_group_name_H-M   'P 1'
#
loop_
_entity.id
_entity.type
_entity.pdbx_description
1 polymer ?
#
loop_
_entity_poly.entity_id
_entity_poly.type
_entity_poly.pdbx_seq_one_letter_code
_entity_poly.pdbx_strand_id
1 'polypeptide(L)' 'MSYISGHFGGIKKMLENDKYCLDIIKQNEAVTAAIKKLNCLILENHLNTCVTEAIKGKDQKERKKKIKELLKVFENL' A
#
# COMPACT_ATOMS: atom_id res chain seq x y z
N MET A 1 6.14 4.70 -8.43
CA MET A 1 4.85 5.42 -8.42
C MET A 1 4.26 5.65 -9.80
N SER A 2 5.07 5.98 -10.83
CA SER A 2 4.58 6.27 -12.20
C SER A 2 3.61 5.21 -12.77
N TYR A 3 3.82 3.93 -12.48
CA TYR A 3 2.94 2.86 -12.96
C TYR A 3 1.51 2.93 -12.37
N ILE A 4 1.34 3.19 -11.06
CA ILE A 4 0.01 3.32 -10.42
C ILE A 4 -0.74 4.52 -10.99
N SER A 5 -0.07 5.68 -11.08
CA SER A 5 -0.64 6.89 -11.68
C SER A 5 -1.00 6.68 -13.15
N GLY A 6 -0.20 5.90 -13.89
CA GLY A 6 -0.50 5.49 -15.27
C GLY A 6 -1.77 4.65 -15.38
N HIS A 7 -1.98 3.70 -14.46
CA HIS A 7 -3.23 2.93 -14.43
C HIS A 7 -4.46 3.81 -14.17
N PHE A 8 -4.40 4.73 -13.20
CA PHE A 8 -5.49 5.68 -12.94
C PHE A 8 -5.77 6.59 -14.14
N GLY A 9 -4.72 7.13 -14.78
CA GLY A 9 -4.87 7.92 -16.01
C GLY A 9 -5.50 7.11 -17.15
N GLY A 10 -5.16 5.82 -17.26
CA GLY A 10 -5.78 4.88 -18.18
C GLY A 10 -7.27 4.70 -17.93
N ILE A 11 -7.66 4.43 -16.67
CA ILE A 11 -9.08 4.26 -16.28
C ILE A 11 -9.89 5.52 -16.61
N LYS A 12 -9.36 6.71 -16.28
CA LYS A 12 -10.00 7.97 -16.62
C LYS A 12 -10.29 8.09 -18.12
N LYS A 13 -9.29 7.82 -18.96
CA LYS A 13 -9.47 7.82 -20.42
C LYS A 13 -10.44 6.74 -20.90
N MET A 14 -10.48 5.57 -20.25
CA MET A 14 -11.42 4.51 -20.62
C MET A 14 -12.87 4.92 -20.35
N LEU A 15 -13.12 5.62 -19.24
CA LEU A 15 -14.43 6.20 -18.93
C LEU A 15 -14.81 7.29 -19.93
N GLU A 16 -13.89 8.22 -20.23
CA GLU A 16 -14.12 9.32 -21.19
C GLU A 16 -14.40 8.83 -22.62
N ASN A 17 -13.94 7.63 -22.96
CA ASN A 17 -14.12 7.01 -24.28
C ASN A 17 -15.19 5.90 -24.28
N ASP A 18 -16.07 5.86 -23.27
CA ASP A 18 -17.15 4.89 -23.12
C ASP A 18 -16.71 3.43 -23.37
N LYS A 19 -15.53 3.06 -22.84
CA LYS A 19 -15.01 1.70 -22.97
C LYS A 19 -15.88 0.71 -22.21
N TYR A 20 -15.83 -0.54 -22.67
CA TYR A 20 -16.61 -1.62 -22.08
C TYR A 20 -16.33 -1.79 -20.58
N CYS A 21 -17.40 -1.79 -19.78
CA CYS A 21 -17.32 -1.74 -18.32
C CYS A 21 -16.47 -2.87 -17.73
N LEU A 22 -16.49 -4.08 -18.31
CA LEU A 22 -15.67 -5.20 -17.81
C LEU A 22 -14.17 -4.93 -17.98
N ASP A 23 -13.75 -4.20 -19.01
CA ASP A 23 -12.35 -3.87 -19.20
C ASP A 23 -11.90 -2.78 -18.22
N ILE A 24 -12.79 -1.83 -17.91
CA ILE A 24 -12.56 -0.83 -16.85
C ILE A 24 -12.39 -1.52 -15.50
N ILE A 25 -13.25 -2.49 -15.18
CA ILE A 25 -13.15 -3.28 -13.95
C ILE A 25 -11.82 -4.05 -13.90
N LYS A 26 -11.41 -4.72 -14.98
CA LYS A 26 -10.10 -5.40 -15.03
C LYS A 26 -8.93 -4.44 -14.77
N GLN A 27 -8.98 -3.24 -15.35
CA GLN A 27 -7.95 -2.23 -15.13
C GLN A 27 -7.97 -1.71 -13.68
N ASN A 28 -9.14 -1.60 -13.06
CA ASN A 28 -9.27 -1.27 -11.65
C ASN A 28 -8.67 -2.35 -10.75
N GLU A 29 -8.88 -3.63 -11.05
CA GLU A 29 -8.23 -4.74 -10.32
C GLU A 29 -6.70 -4.69 -10.42
N ALA A 30 -6.15 -4.28 -11.57
CA ALA A 30 -4.72 -4.06 -11.72
C ALA A 30 -4.20 -2.93 -10.79
N VAL A 31 -4.97 -1.86 -10.60
CA VAL A 31 -4.66 -0.81 -9.62
C VAL A 31 -4.66 -1.37 -8.20
N THR A 32 -5.69 -2.12 -7.82
CA THR A 32 -5.79 -2.74 -6.49
C THR A 32 -4.60 -3.66 -6.22
N ALA A 33 -4.21 -4.50 -7.19
CA ALA A 33 -3.04 -5.36 -7.06
C ALA A 33 -1.73 -4.56 -6.92
N ALA A 34 -1.58 -3.49 -7.69
CA ALA A 34 -0.44 -2.59 -7.62
C ALA A 34 -0.31 -1.90 -6.25
N ILE A 35 -1.42 -1.45 -5.67
CA ILE A 35 -1.46 -0.83 -4.33
C ILE A 35 -1.13 -1.88 -3.25
N LYS A 36 -1.68 -3.09 -3.33
CA LYS A 36 -1.34 -4.18 -2.41
C LYS A 36 0.16 -4.45 -2.40
N LYS A 37 0.78 -4.53 -3.58
CA LYS A 37 2.24 -4.71 -3.70
C LYS A 37 3.02 -3.53 -3.10
N LEU A 38 2.57 -2.30 -3.32
CA LEU A 38 3.19 -1.12 -2.71
C LEU A 38 3.11 -1.16 -1.17
N ASN A 39 1.96 -1.54 -0.61
CA ASN A 39 1.80 -1.68 0.83
C ASN A 39 2.77 -2.72 1.42
N CYS A 40 2.97 -3.86 0.73
CA CYS A 40 3.97 -4.85 1.15
C CYS A 40 5.39 -4.27 1.20
N LEU A 41 5.80 -3.51 0.18
CA LEU A 41 7.13 -2.88 0.13
C LEU A 41 7.31 -1.84 1.25
N ILE A 42 6.29 -1.02 1.50
CA ILE A 42 6.32 -0.03 2.60
C ILE A 42 6.43 -0.73 3.95
N LEU A 43 5.65 -1.80 4.16
CA LEU A 43 5.66 -2.59 5.37
C LEU A 43 7.04 -3.24 5.60
N GLU A 44 7.59 -3.89 4.58
CA GLU A 44 8.93 -4.49 4.63
C GLU A 44 9.99 -3.46 5.03
N ASN A 45 9.98 -2.28 4.40
CA ASN A 45 10.91 -1.21 4.75
C ASN A 45 10.72 -0.74 6.19
N HIS A 46 9.49 -0.59 6.68
CA HIS A 46 9.21 -0.20 8.06
C HIS A 46 9.70 -1.24 9.09
N LEU A 47 9.53 -2.52 8.78
CA LEU A 47 10.04 -3.62 9.61
C LEU A 47 11.57 -3.60 9.68
N ASN A 48 12.24 -3.43 8.54
CA ASN A 48 13.70 -3.43 8.44
C ASN A 48 14.38 -2.17 8.99
N THR A 49 13.65 -1.06 9.11
CA THR A 49 14.16 0.21 9.62
C THR A 49 13.59 0.52 11.00
N CYS A 50 12.43 1.17 11.08
CA CYS A 50 11.86 1.69 12.31
C CYS A 50 11.66 0.63 13.40
N VAL A 51 11.12 -0.55 13.04
CA VAL A 51 10.87 -1.61 14.03
C VAL A 51 12.17 -2.25 14.47
N THR A 52 13.07 -2.53 13.53
CA THR A 52 14.39 -3.10 13.85
C THR A 52 15.21 -2.19 14.76
N GLU A 53 15.19 -0.87 14.52
CA GLU A 53 15.83 0.12 15.39
C GLU A 53 15.21 0.13 16.79
N ALA A 54 13.87 0.15 16.89
CA ALA A 54 13.17 0.13 18.18
C ALA A 54 13.38 -1.18 18.96
N ILE A 55 13.58 -2.31 18.27
CA ILE A 55 13.92 -3.59 18.89
C ILE A 55 15.37 -3.62 19.39
N LYS A 56 16.32 -3.03 18.65
CA LYS A 56 17.73 -2.93 19.07
C LYS A 56 17.92 -1.93 20.21
N GLY A 57 17.06 -0.91 20.31
CA GLY A 57 17.07 0.06 21.39
C GLY A 57 16.68 -0.49 22.76
N LYS A 58 17.05 0.25 23.82
CA LYS A 58 16.72 -0.07 25.22
C LYS A 58 15.35 0.46 25.66
N ASP A 59 14.71 1.33 24.89
CA ASP A 59 13.40 1.90 25.22
C ASP A 59 12.26 0.93 24.89
N GLN A 60 11.75 0.27 25.92
CA GLN A 60 10.63 -0.65 25.80
C GLN A 60 9.31 0.04 25.40
N LYS A 61 9.11 1.32 25.75
CA LYS A 61 7.91 2.07 25.37
C LYS A 61 7.89 2.31 23.87
N GLU A 62 9.01 2.74 23.30
CA GLU A 62 9.12 2.99 21.86
C GLU A 62 8.91 1.69 21.06
N ARG A 63 9.49 0.56 21.52
CA ARG A 63 9.24 -0.75 20.91
C ARG A 63 7.76 -1.12 20.89
N LYS A 64 7.07 -1.00 22.04
CA LYS A 64 5.64 -1.28 22.14
C LYS A 64 4.80 -0.35 21.27
N LYS A 65 5.20 0.92 21.16
CA LYS A 65 4.53 1.92 20.31
C LYS A 65 4.59 1.51 18.83
N LYS A 66 5.79 1.18 18.32
CA LYS A 66 5.97 0.77 16.91
C LYS A 66 5.18 -0.49 16.55
N ILE A 67 5.17 -1.49 17.44
CA ILE A 67 4.35 -2.70 17.25
C ILE A 67 2.85 -2.36 17.22
N LYS A 68 2.37 -1.51 18.13
CA LYS A 68 0.97 -1.09 18.16
C LYS A 68 0.56 -0.28 16.92
N GLU A 69 1.43 0.59 16.41
CA GLU A 69 1.21 1.32 15.16
C GLU A 69 0.97 0.34 14.00
N LEU A 70 1.78 -0.72 13.92
CA LEU A 70 1.66 -1.74 12.89
C LEU A 70 0.34 -2.55 13.02
N LEU A 71 -0.02 -2.98 14.23
CA LEU A 71 -1.28 -3.70 14.47
C LEU A 71 -2.51 -2.88 14.07
N LYS A 72 -2.52 -1.58 14.38
CA LYS A 72 -3.62 -0.67 14.01
C LYS A 72 -3.82 -0.57 12.49
N VAL A 73 -2.78 -0.71 11.69
CA VAL A 73 -2.92 -0.69 10.21
C VAL A 73 -3.73 -1.90 9.74
N PHE A 74 -3.52 -3.07 10.34
CA PHE A 74 -4.22 -4.31 9.97
C PHE A 74 -5.61 -4.46 10.58
N GLU A 75 -5.89 -3.81 11.70
CA GLU A 75 -7.25 -3.77 12.28
C GLU A 75 -8.22 -2.91 11.44
N ASN A 76 -7.70 -1.95 10.67
CA ASN A 76 -8.48 -1.04 9.84
C ASN A 76 -8.53 -1.43 8.35
N LEU A 77 -8.04 -2.63 8.01
CA LEU A 77 -8.06 -3.24 6.67
C LEU A 77 -9.10 -4.36 6.63
#